data_AF-A0A564Z7A5-F1
#
_entry.id   AF-A0A564Z7A5-F1
#
_cell.length_a   1.000
_cell.length_b   1.000
_cell.length_c   1.000
_cell.angle_alpha   90.00
_cell.angle_beta   90.00
_cell.angle_gamma   90.00
#
_symmetry.space_group_name_H-M   'P 1'
#
loop_
_entity.id
_entity.type
_entity.pdbx_description
1 polymer ?
#
loop_
_entity_poly.entity_id
_entity_poly.type
_entity_poly.pdbx_seq_one_letter_code
_entity_poly.pdbx_strand_id
1 'polypeptide(L)'
;MLQLHTVRQKSLERKLYNARDNDAFINEANDEEMTSGNSGHDSDSSQSAFPGEGLPPEQFRYFDELFSNTWKGVKLSLVQQPELQHRARYLTEGSRGPIKNRTYDGYPTILMQGWSGSAMLHVFVASESDDPNLHLFYQVCLVSTKSNRGCCEIVFGFTTVVQMPFTPNTDNRVMSVDSVGLVKLRNSDVERRCAAVVEESKRKKDRKHEEKIIRRSHAPSSPTQGTPISSTSASIYEEVGRRSLKPKSCSTRLVYRVLLLSPENTVEGVVQVISDPIRCTQIVGGPEITRMSIKEGDAQTRPELFIIGKNFVRGTRVIFRQMANDSSDDVRWEMDAEIEAPYCTQTHLVCKVPEYTGPSLPLTAPLRVKVCIQTPTRAGRPEQFTYLPSFPVQGLPVIKRISQREVSVQGMVDMFVLGSHFSPNCRVFIRQVTMGTEVNGVFGAPDAYTETPSVIWQREAQIKKDDLTQDYLVCRVPPYDGQSLEMRTPSLPVQIIIEGPGGTSAPETFYYVQ
;
A
#
# COMPACT_ATOMS: atom_id res chain seq x y z
N MET A 1 0.23 -33.28 -7.48
CA MET A 1 1.42 -33.25 -6.59
C MET A 1 2.63 -33.79 -7.33
N LEU A 2 3.08 -33.06 -8.38
CA LEU A 2 4.30 -33.27 -9.17
C LEU A 2 4.29 -32.23 -10.31
N GLN A 3 4.55 -30.95 -10.00
CA GLN A 3 4.98 -29.91 -10.96
C GLN A 3 5.31 -28.54 -10.30
N LEU A 4 5.90 -28.55 -9.09
CA LEU A 4 6.31 -27.31 -8.40
C LEU A 4 7.75 -27.34 -7.87
N HIS A 5 8.55 -28.35 -8.25
CA HIS A 5 9.92 -28.52 -7.76
C HIS A 5 11.04 -28.07 -8.71
N THR A 6 10.74 -27.64 -9.95
CA THR A 6 11.78 -27.43 -10.98
C THR A 6 12.25 -25.98 -11.15
N VAL A 7 11.65 -24.99 -10.46
CA VAL A 7 12.08 -23.57 -10.59
C VAL A 7 13.04 -23.14 -9.46
N ARG A 8 13.14 -23.93 -8.38
CA ARG A 8 13.98 -23.56 -7.21
C ARG A 8 15.44 -24.02 -7.31
N GLN A 9 15.82 -24.82 -8.31
CA GLN A 9 17.18 -25.33 -8.49
C GLN A 9 18.05 -24.51 -9.45
N LYS A 10 17.49 -23.77 -10.42
CA LYS A 10 18.28 -22.99 -11.41
C LYS A 10 18.76 -21.61 -10.94
N SER A 11 18.38 -21.14 -9.75
CA SER A 11 18.85 -19.85 -9.21
C SER A 11 20.05 -19.97 -8.24
N LEU A 12 20.40 -21.19 -7.82
CA LEU A 12 21.50 -21.45 -6.87
C LEU A 12 22.84 -21.80 -7.56
N GLU A 13 22.83 -22.23 -8.82
CA GLU A 13 24.05 -22.58 -9.56
C GLU A 13 24.80 -21.37 -10.15
N ARG A 14 24.23 -20.15 -10.15
CA ARG A 14 24.94 -18.92 -10.61
C ARG A 14 25.69 -18.16 -9.54
N LYS A 15 25.66 -18.59 -8.27
CA LYS A 15 26.34 -17.88 -7.16
C LYS A 15 27.55 -18.62 -6.58
N LEU A 16 28.00 -19.71 -7.21
CA LEU A 16 29.12 -20.52 -6.73
C LEU A 16 30.33 -20.59 -7.67
N TYR A 17 30.39 -19.76 -8.73
CA TYR A 17 31.49 -19.84 -9.71
C TYR A 17 32.51 -18.67 -9.70
N ASN A 18 32.46 -17.74 -8.74
CA ASN A 18 33.38 -16.58 -8.72
C ASN A 18 34.15 -16.43 -7.40
N ALA A 19 34.58 -17.53 -6.79
CA ALA A 19 35.49 -17.49 -5.65
C ALA A 19 36.61 -18.52 -5.80
N ARG A 20 37.84 -18.00 -5.88
CA ARG A 20 39.17 -18.64 -5.79
C ARG A 20 39.65 -19.37 -7.05
N ASP A 21 40.90 -19.28 -7.50
CA ASP A 21 42.12 -18.54 -7.15
C ASP A 21 42.99 -18.59 -8.42
N ASN A 22 43.84 -17.58 -8.67
CA ASN A 22 45.13 -17.81 -9.30
C ASN A 22 46.10 -16.67 -8.96
N ASP A 23 47.25 -17.11 -8.47
CA ASP A 23 48.30 -16.39 -7.78
C ASP A 23 49.22 -15.55 -8.67
N ALA A 24 49.87 -14.62 -7.95
CA ALA A 24 51.25 -14.13 -8.11
C ALA A 24 51.62 -13.33 -9.37
N PHE A 25 51.93 -12.05 -9.17
CA PHE A 25 53.26 -11.52 -9.49
C PHE A 25 53.63 -10.37 -8.53
N ILE A 26 54.77 -10.56 -7.88
CA ILE A 26 55.51 -9.59 -7.05
C ILE A 26 56.15 -8.55 -7.99
N ASN A 27 56.14 -7.27 -7.61
CA ASN A 27 57.30 -6.39 -7.75
C ASN A 27 57.18 -5.12 -6.88
N GLU A 28 58.34 -4.71 -6.40
CA GLU A 28 58.69 -3.81 -5.29
C GLU A 28 58.56 -2.30 -5.59
N ALA A 29 58.74 -1.52 -4.50
CA ALA A 29 59.25 -0.14 -4.43
C ALA A 29 58.25 1.01 -4.73
N ASN A 30 58.17 2.15 -4.01
CA ASN A 30 59.05 2.80 -3.03
C ASN A 30 58.21 3.60 -2.03
N ASP A 31 58.68 3.64 -0.78
CA ASP A 31 58.42 4.69 0.19
C ASP A 31 59.23 5.93 -0.19
N GLU A 32 58.61 7.12 -0.16
CA GLU A 32 59.32 8.37 0.08
C GLU A 32 58.54 9.25 1.05
N GLU A 33 59.15 9.38 2.22
CA GLU A 33 58.93 10.37 3.27
C GLU A 33 59.36 11.75 2.76
N MET A 34 58.50 12.77 2.86
CA MET A 34 58.90 14.17 2.69
C MET A 34 58.23 15.04 3.76
N THR A 35 59.10 15.67 4.53
CA THR A 35 58.83 16.58 5.63
C THR A 35 58.72 18.03 5.16
N SER A 36 58.18 18.87 6.05
CA SER A 36 58.35 20.32 6.17
C SER A 36 57.43 21.25 5.37
N GLY A 37 56.89 22.23 6.09
CA GLY A 37 56.09 23.32 5.55
C GLY A 37 55.49 24.22 6.64
N ASN A 38 56.29 24.60 7.63
CA ASN A 38 55.92 25.64 8.59
C ASN A 38 55.92 26.99 7.86
N SER A 39 54.76 27.62 7.69
CA SER A 39 54.67 29.05 7.36
C SER A 39 53.53 29.65 8.17
N GLY A 40 53.92 30.54 9.09
CA GLY A 40 53.00 31.32 9.88
C GLY A 40 52.39 32.45 9.05
N HIS A 41 51.09 32.68 9.27
CA HIS A 41 50.51 34.00 9.15
C HIS A 41 49.45 34.16 10.24
N ASP A 42 49.72 35.08 11.16
CA ASP A 42 48.79 35.59 12.16
C ASP A 42 47.53 36.15 11.50
N SER A 43 46.36 35.70 11.97
CA SER A 43 45.16 36.53 11.99
C SER A 43 44.31 36.18 13.21
N ASP A 44 44.38 37.12 14.14
CA ASP A 44 43.52 37.33 15.29
C ASP A 44 42.04 37.04 14.98
N SER A 45 41.47 36.05 15.66
CA SER A 45 40.03 35.99 15.91
C SER A 45 39.78 35.26 17.21
N SER A 46 39.56 36.05 18.25
CA SER A 46 38.93 35.67 19.51
C SER A 46 37.71 34.76 19.28
N GLN A 47 37.93 33.44 19.32
CA GLN A 47 36.85 32.48 19.51
C GLN A 47 36.40 32.62 20.97
N SER A 48 35.36 33.43 21.18
CA SER A 48 34.60 33.40 22.41
C SER A 48 34.13 31.95 22.65
N ALA A 49 34.57 31.35 23.76
CA ALA A 49 34.09 30.06 24.23
C ALA A 49 32.55 30.05 24.19
N PHE A 50 31.97 28.97 23.66
CA PHE A 50 30.52 28.82 23.56
C PHE A 50 29.88 28.85 24.96
N PRO A 51 28.76 29.56 25.17
CA PRO A 51 28.01 29.50 26.42
C PRO A 51 27.33 28.12 26.50
N GLY A 52 27.99 27.14 27.12
CA GLY A 52 27.48 25.78 27.25
C GLY A 52 28.53 24.70 27.54
N GLU A 53 29.82 24.96 27.29
CA GLU A 53 30.89 24.12 27.84
C GLU A 53 31.07 24.48 29.33
N GLY A 54 30.57 23.62 30.22
CA GLY A 54 30.84 23.75 31.65
C GLY A 54 29.64 23.83 32.59
N LEU A 55 28.41 23.48 32.16
CA LEU A 55 27.34 23.25 33.13
C LEU A 55 27.60 21.94 33.90
N PRO A 56 27.82 21.95 35.23
CA PRO A 56 28.32 20.80 35.97
C PRO A 56 27.29 19.65 36.04
N PRO A 57 27.70 18.37 35.87
CA PRO A 57 26.84 17.17 35.87
C PRO A 57 25.96 16.95 37.11
N GLU A 58 26.17 17.71 38.19
CA GLU A 58 25.41 17.57 39.44
C GLU A 58 24.10 18.39 39.48
N GLN A 59 23.91 19.33 38.55
CA GLN A 59 22.63 20.01 38.36
C GLN A 59 21.66 19.21 37.47
N PHE A 60 21.76 17.87 37.40
CA PHE A 60 21.01 17.05 36.43
C PHE A 60 20.00 16.09 37.07
N ARG A 61 19.57 16.35 38.31
CA ARG A 61 18.47 15.63 38.98
C ARG A 61 17.06 15.95 38.43
N TYR A 62 16.96 16.59 37.28
CA TYR A 62 15.77 17.34 36.84
C TYR A 62 14.83 16.63 35.86
N PHE A 63 15.01 15.34 35.54
CA PHE A 63 14.04 14.62 34.70
C PHE A 63 12.91 13.96 35.49
N ASP A 64 13.09 13.78 36.81
CA ASP A 64 12.08 13.21 37.72
C ASP A 64 11.21 14.30 38.40
N GLU A 65 11.49 15.59 38.16
CA GLU A 65 10.77 16.72 38.74
C GLU A 65 10.01 17.51 37.65
N LEU A 66 8.70 17.66 37.83
CA LEU A 66 7.86 18.49 36.98
C LEU A 66 8.13 19.97 37.26
N PHE A 67 8.51 20.71 36.21
CA PHE A 67 8.69 22.15 36.28
C PHE A 67 7.41 22.88 35.89
N SER A 68 7.14 23.97 36.60
CA SER A 68 6.09 24.90 36.22
C SER A 68 6.43 25.62 34.91
N ASN A 69 5.40 26.08 34.21
CA ASN A 69 5.57 26.98 33.07
C ASN A 69 5.84 28.43 33.50
N THR A 70 5.91 28.71 34.80
CA THR A 70 6.22 30.03 35.35
C THR A 70 7.32 29.98 36.40
N TRP A 71 8.17 31.01 36.43
CA TRP A 71 9.21 31.19 37.45
C TRP A 71 9.50 32.68 37.66
N LYS A 72 9.36 33.21 38.89
CA LYS A 72 9.63 34.62 39.25
C LYS A 72 9.16 35.67 38.22
N GLY A 73 7.92 35.55 37.74
CA GLY A 73 7.34 36.47 36.74
C GLY A 73 7.68 36.14 35.27
N VAL A 74 8.58 35.19 35.04
CA VAL A 74 8.80 34.58 33.73
C VAL A 74 7.68 33.58 33.43
N LYS A 75 7.19 33.57 32.20
CA LYS A 75 6.18 32.62 31.72
C LYS A 75 6.59 32.04 30.37
N LEU A 76 6.55 30.72 30.26
CA LEU A 76 6.72 29.98 29.02
C LEU A 76 5.37 29.48 28.52
N SER A 77 5.10 29.65 27.23
CA SER A 77 3.88 29.16 26.59
C SER A 77 4.18 28.55 25.23
N LEU A 78 3.44 27.51 24.87
CA LEU A 78 3.51 26.89 23.54
C LEU A 78 2.38 27.51 22.70
N VAL A 79 2.74 28.46 21.82
CA VAL A 79 1.79 29.24 21.02
C VAL A 79 1.36 28.50 19.76
N GLN A 80 2.23 27.66 19.20
CA GLN A 80 1.86 26.72 18.13
C GLN A 80 2.23 25.31 18.55
N GLN A 81 1.22 24.45 18.65
CA GLN A 81 1.37 23.03 18.97
C GLN A 81 1.98 22.26 17.79
N PRO A 82 2.70 21.15 18.06
CA PRO A 82 3.13 20.23 17.01
C PRO A 82 1.94 19.57 16.30
N GLU A 83 2.23 19.05 15.11
CA GLU A 83 1.32 18.20 14.34
C GLU A 83 0.84 17.01 15.18
N LEU A 84 -0.40 16.59 14.94
CA LEU A 84 -1.03 15.50 15.70
C LEU A 84 -0.43 14.12 15.39
N GLN A 85 0.24 13.99 14.23
CA GLN A 85 0.89 12.76 13.81
C GLN A 85 2.21 13.08 13.11
N HIS A 86 3.30 12.49 13.58
CA HIS A 86 4.63 12.60 12.98
C HIS A 86 5.24 11.21 12.85
N ARG A 87 5.69 10.80 11.67
CA ARG A 87 6.31 9.47 11.50
C ARG A 87 7.72 9.46 12.10
N ALA A 88 7.86 8.92 13.30
CA ALA A 88 9.18 8.62 13.87
C ALA A 88 9.94 7.60 12.99
N ARG A 89 11.26 7.76 12.92
CA ARG A 89 12.15 6.94 12.07
C ARG A 89 13.17 6.18 12.90
N TYR A 90 13.57 4.99 12.48
CA TYR A 90 14.69 4.28 13.07
C TYR A 90 16.02 5.01 12.81
N LEU A 91 17.05 4.71 13.61
CA LEU A 91 18.40 5.24 13.40
C LEU A 91 18.99 4.86 12.02
N THR A 92 18.57 3.73 11.47
CA THR A 92 19.00 3.26 10.14
C THR A 92 18.18 3.81 8.99
N GLU A 93 17.05 4.47 9.26
CA GLU A 93 16.32 5.23 8.25
C GLU A 93 17.00 6.59 8.05
N GLY A 94 16.98 7.12 6.82
CA GLY A 94 17.63 8.39 6.42
C GLY A 94 17.06 9.65 7.10
N SER A 95 16.74 10.69 6.33
CA SER A 95 16.25 11.96 6.90
C SER A 95 15.03 11.77 7.81
N ARG A 96 15.10 12.36 9.01
CA ARG A 96 14.06 12.29 10.05
C ARG A 96 13.01 13.39 9.88
N GLY A 97 13.39 14.50 9.25
CA GLY A 97 12.54 15.65 9.02
C GLY A 97 12.18 16.38 10.34
N PRO A 98 12.03 17.70 10.29
CA PRO A 98 11.60 18.45 11.46
C PRO A 98 10.10 18.26 11.71
N ILE A 99 9.69 18.24 12.97
CA ILE A 99 8.29 18.17 13.39
C ILE A 99 7.59 19.48 13.02
N LYS A 100 6.43 19.39 12.36
CA LYS A 100 5.67 20.56 11.90
C LYS A 100 4.66 21.03 12.95
N ASN A 101 4.12 22.23 12.77
CA ASN A 101 2.95 22.67 13.53
C ASN A 101 1.65 22.05 12.96
N ARG A 102 0.53 22.24 13.65
CA ARG A 102 -0.78 21.69 13.24
C ARG A 102 -1.29 22.17 11.88
N THR A 103 -0.91 23.38 11.48
CA THR A 103 -1.31 24.02 10.23
C THR A 103 -0.39 23.66 9.06
N TYR A 104 0.70 22.93 9.31
CA TYR A 104 1.69 22.49 8.31
C TYR A 104 2.38 23.64 7.54
N ASP A 105 2.25 24.88 8.01
CA ASP A 105 2.85 26.08 7.43
C ASP A 105 4.12 26.52 8.20
N GLY A 106 4.46 25.86 9.29
CA GLY A 106 5.59 26.20 10.14
C GLY A 106 5.98 25.09 11.10
N TYR A 107 6.43 25.49 12.29
CA TYR A 107 7.02 24.62 13.30
C TYR A 107 6.40 24.91 14.67
N PRO A 108 6.48 23.97 15.62
CA PRO A 108 6.09 24.23 17.01
C PRO A 108 6.79 25.50 17.50
N THR A 109 6.03 26.40 18.10
CA THR A 109 6.51 27.74 18.41
C THR A 109 6.23 28.05 19.87
N ILE A 110 7.26 28.49 20.58
CA ILE A 110 7.22 28.85 21.99
C ILE A 110 7.38 30.36 22.18
N LEU A 111 6.80 30.87 23.26
CA LEU A 111 6.85 32.26 23.67
C LEU A 111 7.31 32.33 25.12
N MET A 112 8.38 33.09 25.36
CA MET A 112 8.90 33.36 26.70
C MET A 112 8.68 34.83 27.06
N GLN A 113 7.94 35.08 28.14
CA GLN A 113 7.63 36.42 28.64
C GLN A 113 8.33 36.67 29.97
N GLY A 114 8.67 37.92 30.28
CA GLY A 114 9.20 38.31 31.59
C GLY A 114 10.69 38.01 31.81
N TRP A 115 11.40 37.50 30.82
CA TRP A 115 12.86 37.28 30.86
C TRP A 115 13.55 38.04 29.75
N SER A 116 14.56 38.85 30.06
CA SER A 116 15.37 39.61 29.08
C SER A 116 16.80 39.06 28.91
N GLY A 117 17.27 38.20 29.81
CA GLY A 117 18.62 37.62 29.79
C GLY A 117 18.81 36.51 28.75
N SER A 118 20.00 35.91 28.73
CA SER A 118 20.31 34.73 27.91
C SER A 118 19.49 33.52 28.38
N ALA A 119 19.21 32.59 27.48
CA ALA A 119 18.49 31.36 27.81
C ALA A 119 18.84 30.22 26.85
N MET A 120 18.72 28.99 27.35
CA MET A 120 18.96 27.76 26.59
C MET A 120 17.69 26.91 26.57
N LEU A 121 17.26 26.49 25.40
CA LEU A 121 16.13 25.58 25.24
C LEU A 121 16.62 24.14 25.15
N HIS A 122 15.99 23.26 25.92
CA HIS A 122 16.09 21.82 25.87
C HIS A 122 14.76 21.25 25.36
N VAL A 123 14.83 20.41 24.34
CA VAL A 123 13.69 19.66 23.83
C VAL A 123 13.94 18.17 23.98
N PHE A 124 12.98 17.45 24.56
CA PHE A 124 13.06 16.00 24.74
C PHE A 124 11.67 15.34 24.75
N VAL A 125 11.66 14.01 24.81
CA VAL A 125 10.46 13.18 24.60
C VAL A 125 9.94 12.61 25.92
N ALA A 126 8.65 12.79 26.18
CA ALA A 126 7.95 12.20 27.32
C ALA A 126 6.76 11.32 26.89
N SER A 127 6.24 10.52 27.83
CA SER A 127 5.04 9.71 27.65
C SER A 127 3.80 10.57 27.37
N GLU A 128 2.77 9.95 26.80
CA GLU A 128 1.49 10.64 26.52
C GLU A 128 0.66 10.96 27.77
N SER A 129 1.04 10.44 28.94
CA SER A 129 0.32 10.60 30.21
C SER A 129 0.25 12.05 30.71
N ASP A 130 -0.74 12.32 31.56
CA ASP A 130 -0.90 13.60 32.26
C ASP A 130 0.20 13.85 33.31
N ASP A 131 0.79 12.76 33.82
CA ASP A 131 2.06 12.76 34.56
C ASP A 131 3.17 12.22 33.63
N PRO A 132 3.76 13.08 32.78
CA PRO A 132 4.66 12.68 31.71
C PRO A 132 6.02 12.27 32.25
N ASN A 133 6.37 11.00 32.06
CA ASN A 133 7.69 10.44 32.37
C ASN A 133 8.53 10.32 31.09
N LEU A 134 9.84 10.12 31.22
CA LEU A 134 10.72 9.94 30.06
C LEU A 134 10.26 8.79 29.15
N HIS A 135 10.18 9.06 27.84
CA HIS A 135 9.69 8.05 26.90
C HIS A 135 10.76 6.98 26.62
N LEU A 136 10.46 5.71 26.89
CA LEU A 136 11.40 4.61 26.72
C LEU A 136 11.71 4.27 25.26
N PHE A 137 10.70 4.32 24.40
CA PHE A 137 10.79 3.85 23.01
C PHE A 137 11.09 4.92 21.96
N TYR A 138 11.00 6.21 22.30
CA TYR A 138 11.19 7.32 21.38
C TYR A 138 12.24 8.27 21.95
N GLN A 139 13.00 8.90 21.07
CA GLN A 139 13.97 9.94 21.38
C GLN A 139 13.77 11.11 20.41
N VAL A 140 14.26 12.29 20.78
CA VAL A 140 14.44 13.36 19.81
C VAL A 140 15.76 13.17 19.06
N CYS A 141 15.86 13.81 17.90
CA CYS A 141 17.12 14.05 17.23
C CYS A 141 17.17 15.50 16.70
N LEU A 142 18.37 16.04 16.61
CA LEU A 142 18.69 17.25 15.88
C LEU A 142 18.54 16.98 14.38
N VAL A 143 17.75 17.82 13.74
CA VAL A 143 17.56 17.83 12.29
C VAL A 143 18.28 19.03 11.74
N SER A 144 19.24 18.82 10.83
CA SER A 144 20.00 19.90 10.19
C SER A 144 19.08 20.86 9.43
N THR A 145 19.02 22.12 9.88
CA THR A 145 18.37 23.23 9.17
C THR A 145 19.31 24.44 9.05
N LYS A 146 18.88 25.49 8.34
CA LYS A 146 19.66 26.72 8.16
C LYS A 146 19.82 27.53 9.47
N SER A 147 18.96 27.30 10.46
CA SER A 147 18.92 28.00 11.76
C SER A 147 19.62 27.24 12.89
N ASN A 148 20.23 26.07 12.62
CA ASN A 148 20.82 25.20 13.64
C ASN A 148 22.11 25.72 14.32
N ARG A 149 22.53 26.97 14.09
CA ARG A 149 23.79 27.48 14.64
C ARG A 149 23.73 27.42 16.17
N GLY A 150 24.66 26.67 16.77
CA GLY A 150 24.72 26.47 18.22
C GLY A 150 23.80 25.37 18.78
N CYS A 151 23.03 24.68 17.93
CA CYS A 151 22.24 23.53 18.36
C CYS A 151 23.10 22.26 18.47
N CYS A 152 22.84 21.42 19.46
CA CYS A 152 23.52 20.14 19.63
C CYS A 152 22.59 19.06 20.19
N GLU A 153 22.93 17.80 19.92
CA GLU A 153 22.34 16.66 20.63
C GLU A 153 23.21 16.34 21.84
N ILE A 154 22.57 16.24 23.01
CA ILE A 154 23.22 15.85 24.25
C ILE A 154 22.45 14.65 24.81
N VAL A 155 23.16 13.67 25.36
CA VAL A 155 22.54 12.52 26.01
C VAL A 155 22.62 12.70 27.52
N PHE A 156 21.48 12.82 28.18
CA PHE A 156 21.38 12.83 29.64
C PHE A 156 20.85 11.49 30.12
N GLY A 157 21.71 10.72 30.79
CA GLY A 157 21.44 9.33 31.17
C GLY A 157 21.17 8.50 29.91
N PHE A 158 19.90 8.21 29.66
CA PHE A 158 19.47 7.47 28.48
C PHE A 158 18.53 8.26 27.58
N THR A 159 18.34 9.55 27.84
CA THR A 159 17.43 10.42 27.08
C THR A 159 18.26 11.37 26.23
N THR A 160 18.00 11.37 24.93
CA THR A 160 18.55 12.38 24.04
C THR A 160 17.77 13.67 24.23
N VAL A 161 18.49 14.78 24.31
CA VAL A 161 17.96 16.14 24.41
C VAL A 161 18.57 16.95 23.28
N VAL A 162 17.72 17.64 22.54
CA VAL A 162 18.18 18.64 21.58
C VAL A 162 18.28 19.96 22.34
N GLN A 163 19.50 20.45 22.49
CA GLN A 163 19.80 21.73 23.10
C GLN A 163 19.97 22.79 22.01
N MET A 164 19.36 23.95 22.20
CA MET A 164 19.45 25.09 21.29
C MET A 164 19.52 26.41 22.07
N PRO A 165 20.31 27.39 21.62
CA PRO A 165 20.25 28.75 22.14
C PRO A 165 18.83 29.31 21.95
N PHE A 166 18.29 30.00 22.95
CA PHE A 166 17.00 30.65 22.80
C PHE A 166 17.18 31.95 22.02
N THR A 167 17.08 31.86 20.68
CA THR A 167 17.21 33.01 19.76
C THR A 167 15.84 33.40 19.22
N PRO A 168 15.18 34.42 19.82
CA PRO A 168 13.85 34.82 19.40
C PRO A 168 13.86 35.54 18.05
N ASN A 169 12.83 35.31 17.25
CA ASN A 169 12.66 35.94 15.92
C ASN A 169 11.99 37.33 16.00
N THR A 170 11.51 37.73 17.16
CA THR A 170 10.75 38.98 17.39
C THR A 170 11.09 39.59 18.75
N ASP A 171 10.81 40.89 18.93
CA ASP A 171 10.93 41.58 20.23
C ASP A 171 10.12 40.91 21.34
N ASN A 172 9.04 40.21 20.97
CA ASN A 172 8.17 39.46 21.88
C ASN A 172 8.75 38.11 22.34
N ARG A 173 10.03 37.83 22.07
CA ARG A 173 10.70 36.59 22.50
C ARG A 173 9.99 35.28 22.04
N VAL A 174 9.52 35.28 20.80
CA VAL A 174 8.93 34.11 20.13
C VAL A 174 10.00 33.34 19.37
N MET A 175 10.05 32.02 19.54
CA MET A 175 11.00 31.13 18.87
C MET A 175 10.28 29.93 18.24
N SER A 176 10.51 29.70 16.95
CA SER A 176 10.06 28.49 16.26
C SER A 176 11.12 27.40 16.36
N VAL A 177 10.69 26.17 16.66
CA VAL A 177 11.56 25.02 16.89
C VAL A 177 11.59 24.14 15.66
N ASP A 178 12.49 24.41 14.73
CA ASP A 178 12.58 23.74 13.43
C ASP A 178 13.66 22.64 13.37
N SER A 179 14.44 22.46 14.42
CA SER A 179 15.60 21.56 14.44
C SER A 179 15.34 20.21 15.12
N VAL A 180 14.08 19.84 15.40
CA VAL A 180 13.75 18.64 16.19
C VAL A 180 12.97 17.63 15.36
N GLY A 181 13.46 16.39 15.31
CA GLY A 181 12.79 15.21 14.75
C GLY A 181 12.60 14.10 15.78
N LEU A 182 11.92 13.00 15.41
CA LEU A 182 11.68 11.85 16.29
C LEU A 182 12.37 10.57 15.80
N VAL A 183 13.06 9.91 16.74
CA VAL A 183 13.69 8.61 16.56
C VAL A 183 12.88 7.53 17.28
N LYS A 184 12.57 6.45 16.56
CA LYS A 184 12.04 5.22 17.15
C LYS A 184 13.20 4.29 17.51
N LEU A 185 13.30 3.90 18.78
CA LEU A 185 14.25 2.90 19.22
C LEU A 185 13.79 1.49 18.87
N ARG A 186 14.74 0.59 18.59
CA ARG A 186 14.48 -0.84 18.42
C ARG A 186 14.23 -1.46 19.79
N ASN A 187 13.49 -2.57 19.82
CA ASN A 187 13.17 -3.24 21.09
C ASN A 187 14.44 -3.63 21.88
N SER A 188 15.49 -4.11 21.21
CA SER A 188 16.78 -4.42 21.84
C SER A 188 17.43 -3.22 22.52
N ASP A 189 17.26 -2.02 21.96
CA ASP A 189 17.84 -0.79 22.53
C ASP A 189 17.02 -0.34 23.74
N VAL A 190 15.70 -0.52 23.69
CA VAL A 190 14.79 -0.24 24.81
C VAL A 190 15.04 -1.20 25.98
N GLU A 191 15.26 -2.48 25.70
CA GLU A 191 15.62 -3.49 26.71
C GLU A 191 16.91 -3.11 27.45
N ARG A 192 17.97 -2.74 26.70
CA ARG A 192 19.23 -2.24 27.28
C ARG A 192 19.02 -1.00 28.14
N ARG A 193 18.22 -0.04 27.65
CA ARG A 193 17.89 1.18 28.39
C ARG A 193 17.16 0.87 29.70
N CYS A 194 16.17 -0.02 29.65
CA CYS A 194 15.44 -0.41 30.85
C CYS A 194 16.32 -1.10 31.88
N ALA A 195 17.17 -2.03 31.45
CA ALA A 195 18.12 -2.70 32.33
C ALA A 195 19.04 -1.70 33.04
N ALA A 196 19.53 -0.71 32.31
CA ALA A 196 20.43 0.30 32.86
C ALA A 196 19.73 1.23 33.88
N VAL A 197 18.46 1.61 33.64
CA VAL A 197 17.66 2.39 34.60
C VAL A 197 17.39 1.60 35.89
N VAL A 198 17.10 0.30 35.78
CA VAL A 198 16.90 -0.57 36.95
C VAL A 198 18.17 -0.65 37.79
N GLU A 199 19.33 -0.81 37.16
CA GLU A 199 20.62 -0.84 37.85
C GLU A 199 20.95 0.51 38.52
N GLU A 200 20.65 1.64 37.87
CA GLU A 200 20.82 2.97 38.49
C GLU A 200 19.92 3.16 39.71
N SER A 201 18.67 2.67 39.64
CA SER A 201 17.71 2.74 40.73
C SER A 201 18.15 1.92 41.95
N LYS A 202 18.76 0.75 41.74
CA LYS A 202 19.37 -0.06 42.81
C LYS A 202 20.52 0.69 43.48
N ARG A 203 21.47 1.21 42.69
CA ARG A 203 22.61 2.01 43.20
C ARG A 203 22.16 3.24 44.02
N LYS A 204 21.08 3.91 43.60
CA LYS A 204 20.49 5.04 44.36
C LYS A 204 19.87 4.58 45.69
N LYS A 205 19.20 3.42 45.73
CA LYS A 205 18.68 2.83 46.98
C LYS A 205 19.84 2.48 47.94
N ASP A 206 20.91 1.90 47.43
CA ASP A 206 22.08 1.51 48.21
C ASP A 206 22.81 2.73 48.78
N ARG A 207 23.05 3.78 47.98
CA ARG A 207 23.64 5.05 48.45
C ARG A 207 22.79 5.74 49.51
N LYS A 208 21.46 5.77 49.34
CA LYS A 208 20.54 6.32 50.36
C LYS A 208 20.57 5.49 51.65
N HIS A 209 20.79 4.18 51.55
CA HIS A 209 20.95 3.30 52.71
C HIS A 209 22.25 3.61 53.46
N GLU A 210 23.37 3.73 52.74
CA GLU A 210 24.67 4.13 53.30
C GLU A 210 24.64 5.53 53.95
N GLU A 211 24.07 6.54 53.28
CA GLU A 211 23.91 7.88 53.85
C GLU A 211 23.05 7.89 55.12
N LYS A 212 22.03 7.02 55.20
CA LYS A 212 21.19 6.87 56.39
C LYS A 212 21.90 6.15 57.53
N ILE A 213 22.85 5.26 57.24
CA ILE A 213 23.74 4.64 58.24
C ILE A 213 24.73 5.67 58.78
N ILE A 214 25.34 6.48 57.91
CA ILE A 214 26.30 7.53 58.29
C ILE A 214 25.63 8.65 59.08
N ARG A 215 24.39 9.05 58.75
CA ARG A 215 23.64 10.05 59.55
C ARG A 215 23.22 9.54 60.93
N ARG A 216 23.12 8.22 61.12
CA ARG A 216 22.84 7.62 62.44
C ARG A 216 24.05 7.58 63.37
N SER A 217 25.28 7.72 62.86
CA SER A 217 26.47 7.76 63.71
C SER A 217 26.78 9.16 64.27
N HIS A 218 26.17 10.23 63.75
CA HIS A 218 26.40 11.62 64.20
C HIS A 218 25.09 12.43 64.34
N ALA A 219 24.26 12.14 65.36
CA ALA A 219 23.38 13.10 66.09
C ALA A 219 22.33 12.37 66.96
N PRO A 220 21.81 12.99 68.05
CA PRO A 220 20.86 12.38 68.98
C PRO A 220 19.43 12.36 68.44
N SER A 221 18.67 11.38 68.93
CA SER A 221 17.31 11.00 68.55
C SER A 221 16.24 12.09 68.74
N SER A 222 15.46 12.35 67.69
CA SER A 222 14.04 12.70 67.81
C SER A 222 13.26 12.13 66.61
N PRO A 223 12.07 11.54 66.81
CA PRO A 223 11.30 10.93 65.71
C PRO A 223 10.34 11.97 65.11
N THR A 224 10.48 12.26 63.82
CA THR A 224 9.42 12.92 63.04
C THR A 224 8.93 11.93 61.99
N GLN A 225 7.67 11.50 62.10
CA GLN A 225 6.99 10.70 61.09
C GLN A 225 6.74 11.57 59.85
N GLY A 226 7.56 11.40 58.82
CA GLY A 226 7.27 11.82 57.46
C GLY A 226 6.90 10.61 56.63
N THR A 227 5.66 10.57 56.12
CA THR A 227 5.15 9.58 55.19
C THR A 227 5.98 9.60 53.89
N PRO A 228 6.50 8.48 53.38
CA PRO A 228 7.21 8.47 52.11
C PRO A 228 6.21 8.64 50.95
N ILE A 229 6.35 9.71 50.18
CA ILE A 229 5.70 9.84 48.88
C ILE A 229 6.34 8.79 47.96
N SER A 230 5.56 7.80 47.58
CA SER A 230 5.95 6.75 46.63
C SER A 230 6.17 7.38 45.26
N SER A 231 7.39 7.33 44.73
CA SER A 231 7.72 7.76 43.37
C SER A 231 7.10 6.78 42.36
N THR A 232 6.07 7.23 41.65
CA THR A 232 5.33 6.48 40.62
C THR A 232 6.23 5.95 39.49
N SER A 233 7.36 6.60 39.23
CA SER A 233 8.35 6.18 38.23
C SER A 233 8.96 4.80 38.53
N ALA A 234 9.18 4.46 39.80
CA ALA A 234 9.76 3.16 40.19
C ALA A 234 8.87 1.97 39.79
N SER A 235 7.55 2.14 39.79
CA SER A 235 6.58 1.09 39.46
C SER A 235 6.64 0.69 37.99
N ILE A 236 6.92 1.62 37.07
CA ILE A 236 7.04 1.33 35.64
C ILE A 236 8.29 0.50 35.37
N TYR A 237 9.41 0.78 36.03
CA TYR A 237 10.68 0.09 35.81
C TYR A 237 10.75 -1.29 36.48
N GLU A 238 10.05 -1.51 37.60
CA GLU A 238 9.96 -2.83 38.25
C GLU A 238 9.09 -3.83 37.45
N GLU A 239 8.12 -3.37 36.67
CA GLU A 239 7.24 -4.20 35.82
C GLU A 239 7.95 -4.77 34.56
N VAL A 240 9.10 -4.20 34.19
CA VAL A 240 9.86 -4.49 32.95
C VAL A 240 10.57 -5.85 32.98
N GLY A 241 10.80 -6.44 34.15
CA GLY A 241 11.58 -7.67 34.29
C GLY A 241 10.89 -8.97 33.81
N ARG A 242 9.61 -8.96 33.39
CA ARG A 242 8.83 -10.21 33.22
C ARG A 242 8.16 -10.45 31.86
N ARG A 243 8.13 -9.53 30.90
CA ARG A 243 7.48 -9.75 29.58
C ARG A 243 8.15 -8.96 28.45
N SER A 244 7.97 -9.42 27.21
CA SER A 244 8.43 -8.71 26.01
C SER A 244 7.95 -7.26 26.01
N LEU A 245 8.89 -6.32 25.91
CA LEU A 245 8.63 -4.90 25.99
C LEU A 245 7.97 -4.40 24.71
N LYS A 246 6.64 -4.43 24.68
CA LYS A 246 5.85 -3.71 23.67
C LYS A 246 5.49 -2.32 24.21
N PRO A 247 5.59 -1.27 23.38
CA PRO A 247 5.18 0.06 23.81
C PRO A 247 3.69 0.05 24.16
N LYS A 248 3.35 0.55 25.35
CA LYS A 248 1.95 0.71 25.81
C LYS A 248 1.18 1.72 24.94
N SER A 249 1.89 2.66 24.29
CA SER A 249 1.36 3.59 23.31
C SER A 249 2.37 3.90 22.20
N CYS A 250 1.87 4.24 21.01
CA CYS A 250 2.65 4.78 19.90
C CYS A 250 2.63 6.31 19.86
N SER A 251 2.19 6.99 20.92
CA SER A 251 2.18 8.44 21.02
C SER A 251 3.17 8.94 22.08
N THR A 252 3.59 10.19 21.94
CA THR A 252 4.55 10.87 22.82
C THR A 252 4.23 12.35 22.89
N ARG A 253 4.71 13.04 23.93
CA ARG A 253 4.69 14.50 24.03
C ARG A 253 6.11 15.05 23.95
N LEU A 254 6.28 16.19 23.29
CA LEU A 254 7.51 16.98 23.37
C LEU A 254 7.47 17.85 24.63
N VAL A 255 8.58 17.83 25.36
CA VAL A 255 8.83 18.71 26.50
C VAL A 255 9.77 19.82 26.05
N TYR A 256 9.36 21.07 26.24
CA TYR A 256 10.16 22.26 26.00
C TYR A 256 10.55 22.85 27.34
N ARG A 257 11.83 22.78 27.68
CA ARG A 257 12.38 23.27 28.94
C ARG A 257 13.38 24.37 28.65
N VAL A 258 13.18 25.54 29.23
CA VAL A 258 14.08 26.68 29.06
C VAL A 258 14.85 26.91 30.35
N LEU A 259 16.17 26.90 30.25
CA LEU A 259 17.12 27.28 31.29
C LEU A 259 17.38 28.78 31.16
N LEU A 260 17.06 29.53 32.21
CA LEU A 260 17.28 30.97 32.29
C LEU A 260 18.68 31.21 32.83
N LEU A 261 19.52 31.93 32.08
CA LEU A 261 20.94 32.07 32.39
C LEU A 261 21.30 33.46 32.93
N SER A 262 22.05 33.49 34.02
CA SER A 262 22.68 34.71 34.54
C SER A 262 23.70 35.27 33.55
N PRO A 263 24.14 36.53 33.70
CA PRO A 263 25.25 37.09 32.92
C PRO A 263 26.54 36.25 32.98
N GLU A 264 26.75 35.52 34.08
CA GLU A 264 27.86 34.59 34.30
C GLU A 264 27.59 33.18 33.75
N ASN A 265 26.56 32.99 32.93
CA ASN A 265 26.13 31.70 32.35
C ASN A 265 25.75 30.63 33.39
N THR A 266 25.29 31.03 34.56
CA THR A 266 24.75 30.08 35.55
C THR A 266 23.24 29.96 35.42
N VAL A 267 22.68 28.77 35.67
CA VAL A 267 21.23 28.57 35.59
C VAL A 267 20.56 29.22 36.82
N GLU A 268 19.81 30.30 36.60
CA GLU A 268 19.06 30.97 37.67
C GLU A 268 17.67 30.36 37.87
N GLY A 269 17.04 29.92 36.78
CA GLY A 269 15.66 29.44 36.79
C GLY A 269 15.37 28.49 35.64
N VAL A 270 14.30 27.72 35.79
CA VAL A 270 13.84 26.75 34.79
C VAL A 270 12.33 26.87 34.64
N VAL A 271 11.89 27.00 33.39
CA VAL A 271 10.47 26.99 33.02
C VAL A 271 10.21 25.90 31.97
N GLN A 272 9.06 25.24 32.04
CA GLN A 272 8.76 24.10 31.18
C GLN A 272 7.32 24.12 30.66
N VAL A 273 7.13 23.74 29.40
CA VAL A 273 5.83 23.47 28.81
C VAL A 273 5.86 22.14 28.06
N ILE A 274 4.74 21.43 28.05
CA ILE A 274 4.61 20.11 27.42
C ILE A 274 3.53 20.21 26.35
N SER A 275 3.87 19.77 25.14
CA SER A 275 2.95 19.77 23.99
C SER A 275 1.81 18.77 24.15
N ASP A 276 0.83 18.84 23.26
CA ASP A 276 -0.18 17.79 23.12
C ASP A 276 0.43 16.50 22.53
N PRO A 277 -0.21 15.32 22.72
CA PRO A 277 0.31 14.06 22.20
C PRO A 277 0.46 14.03 20.67
N ILE A 278 1.61 13.55 20.20
CA ILE A 278 1.94 13.29 18.81
C ILE A 278 1.89 11.80 18.58
N ARG A 279 1.08 11.35 17.62
CA ARG A 279 1.05 9.95 17.18
C ARG A 279 2.27 9.65 16.31
N CYS A 280 3.06 8.66 16.68
CA CYS A 280 4.34 8.35 16.03
C CYS A 280 4.30 7.25 14.96
N THR A 281 3.11 6.91 14.48
CA THR A 281 2.91 5.82 13.52
C THR A 281 3.14 6.29 12.08
N GLN A 282 3.46 5.33 11.21
CA GLN A 282 3.51 5.58 9.77
C GLN A 282 2.20 6.19 9.28
N ILE A 283 2.30 7.28 8.52
CA ILE A 283 1.15 7.89 7.85
C ILE A 283 0.75 6.96 6.71
N VAL A 284 -0.43 6.35 6.83
CA VAL A 284 -0.99 5.49 5.78
C VAL A 284 -1.51 6.40 4.67
N GLY A 285 -0.99 6.22 3.45
CA GLY A 285 -1.48 6.94 2.27
C GLY A 285 -2.91 6.55 1.93
N GLY A 286 -3.54 7.29 1.00
CA GLY A 286 -4.79 6.82 0.40
C GLY A 286 -4.58 5.49 -0.33
N PRO A 287 -5.65 4.69 -0.54
CA PRO A 287 -5.57 3.54 -1.41
C PRO A 287 -5.20 3.99 -2.82
N GLU A 288 -4.39 3.20 -3.51
CA GLU A 288 -3.89 3.52 -4.84
C GLU A 288 -4.02 2.31 -5.75
N ILE A 289 -4.64 2.48 -6.92
CA ILE A 289 -4.61 1.49 -7.99
C ILE A 289 -3.33 1.72 -8.78
N THR A 290 -2.48 0.70 -8.88
CA THR A 290 -1.31 0.73 -9.77
C THR A 290 -1.61 0.05 -11.10
N ARG A 291 -2.41 -1.03 -11.08
CA ARG A 291 -2.78 -1.77 -12.28
C ARG A 291 -4.10 -2.51 -12.11
N MET A 292 -4.88 -2.56 -13.18
CA MET A 292 -6.05 -3.42 -13.35
C MET A 292 -5.75 -4.47 -14.41
N SER A 293 -6.18 -5.72 -14.24
CA SER A 293 -5.99 -6.81 -15.23
C SER A 293 -6.74 -6.54 -16.53
N ILE A 294 -7.95 -5.99 -16.42
CA ILE A 294 -8.81 -5.59 -17.52
C ILE A 294 -9.19 -4.11 -17.34
N LYS A 295 -9.31 -3.39 -18.45
CA LYS A 295 -9.71 -1.97 -18.49
C LYS A 295 -11.03 -1.75 -19.23
N GLU A 296 -11.56 -2.82 -19.80
CA GLU A 296 -12.84 -2.84 -20.48
C GLU A 296 -13.48 -4.21 -20.28
N GLY A 297 -14.80 -4.26 -20.38
CA GLY A 297 -15.56 -5.47 -20.19
C GLY A 297 -17.00 -5.27 -20.66
N ASP A 298 -17.65 -6.38 -20.98
CA ASP A 298 -19.06 -6.35 -21.33
C ASP A 298 -19.93 -5.94 -20.13
N ALA A 299 -21.02 -5.23 -20.39
CA ALA A 299 -21.89 -4.63 -19.38
C ALA A 299 -22.66 -5.63 -18.50
N GLN A 300 -22.72 -6.91 -18.88
CA GLN A 300 -23.55 -7.93 -18.23
C GLN A 300 -22.77 -9.16 -17.72
N THR A 301 -21.63 -9.48 -18.31
CA THR A 301 -20.89 -10.74 -18.08
C THR A 301 -20.10 -10.81 -16.76
N ARG A 302 -20.15 -9.75 -15.93
CA ARG A 302 -19.51 -9.65 -14.60
C ARG A 302 -18.11 -10.31 -14.51
N PRO A 303 -17.15 -9.95 -15.39
CA PRO A 303 -15.84 -10.60 -15.43
C PRO A 303 -15.05 -10.36 -14.13
N GLU A 304 -14.12 -11.27 -13.84
CA GLU A 304 -13.17 -11.11 -12.74
C GLU A 304 -12.14 -10.00 -13.06
N LEU A 305 -11.90 -9.13 -12.09
CA LEU A 305 -10.98 -8.02 -12.14
C LEU A 305 -9.96 -8.14 -11.01
N PHE A 306 -8.69 -8.28 -11.39
CA PHE A 306 -7.55 -8.27 -10.49
C PHE A 306 -7.01 -6.84 -10.42
N ILE A 307 -6.95 -6.30 -9.21
CA ILE A 307 -6.41 -4.97 -8.97
C ILE A 307 -5.14 -5.10 -8.13
N ILE A 308 -4.04 -4.56 -8.65
CA ILE A 308 -2.75 -4.44 -7.95
C ILE A 308 -2.58 -2.97 -7.55
N GLY A 309 -2.17 -2.73 -6.32
CA GLY A 309 -2.08 -1.40 -5.75
C GLY A 309 -1.45 -1.36 -4.37
N LYS A 310 -1.85 -0.37 -3.56
CA LYS A 310 -1.32 -0.13 -2.21
C LYS A 310 -2.41 0.35 -1.27
N ASN A 311 -2.16 0.14 0.03
CA ASN A 311 -2.98 0.61 1.14
C ASN A 311 -4.43 0.10 1.11
N PHE A 312 -4.65 -1.11 0.60
CA PHE A 312 -5.92 -1.79 0.77
C PHE A 312 -6.01 -2.33 2.20
N VAL A 313 -7.13 -2.10 2.86
CA VAL A 313 -7.34 -2.51 4.26
C VAL A 313 -8.66 -3.25 4.40
N ARG A 314 -8.92 -3.83 5.56
CA ARG A 314 -10.24 -4.41 5.84
C ARG A 314 -11.33 -3.33 5.69
N GLY A 315 -12.42 -3.67 4.99
CA GLY A 315 -13.47 -2.72 4.65
C GLY A 315 -13.18 -1.86 3.41
N THR A 316 -12.17 -2.23 2.62
CA THR A 316 -11.97 -1.66 1.28
C THR A 316 -13.19 -1.96 0.40
N ARG A 317 -13.63 -0.97 -0.37
CA ARG A 317 -14.64 -1.06 -1.43
C ARG A 317 -14.02 -0.67 -2.75
N VAL A 318 -14.45 -1.32 -3.83
CA VAL A 318 -14.10 -0.98 -5.21
C VAL A 318 -15.38 -0.47 -5.86
N ILE A 319 -15.39 0.77 -6.29
CA ILE A 319 -16.61 1.47 -6.68
C ILE A 319 -16.49 1.92 -8.13
N PHE A 320 -17.45 1.53 -8.96
CA PHE A 320 -17.60 1.96 -10.34
C PHE A 320 -18.58 3.12 -10.40
N ARG A 321 -18.22 4.20 -11.11
CA ARG A 321 -19.00 5.45 -11.18
C ARG A 321 -19.12 5.96 -12.60
N GLN A 322 -20.34 6.25 -13.04
CA GLN A 322 -20.59 7.08 -14.20
C GLN A 322 -20.77 8.52 -13.74
N MET A 323 -19.92 9.41 -14.25
CA MET A 323 -20.07 10.84 -14.03
C MET A 323 -21.06 11.43 -15.05
N ALA A 324 -21.74 12.52 -14.69
CA ALA A 324 -22.60 13.27 -15.61
C ALA A 324 -21.81 13.86 -16.78
N ASN A 325 -20.57 14.25 -16.52
CA ASN A 325 -19.64 14.88 -17.46
C ASN A 325 -18.22 14.46 -17.06
N ASP A 326 -17.28 14.36 -18.00
CA ASP A 326 -15.89 13.97 -17.71
C ASP A 326 -15.15 14.95 -16.76
N SER A 327 -15.66 16.18 -16.61
CA SER A 327 -15.13 17.24 -15.75
C SER A 327 -15.99 17.57 -14.53
N SER A 328 -17.11 16.87 -14.34
CA SER A 328 -18.03 17.07 -13.22
C SER A 328 -17.87 15.95 -12.19
N ASP A 329 -17.94 16.30 -10.90
CA ASP A 329 -18.02 15.33 -9.80
C ASP A 329 -19.45 14.81 -9.57
N ASP A 330 -20.41 15.22 -10.41
CA ASP A 330 -21.80 14.77 -10.32
C ASP A 330 -21.94 13.31 -10.80
N VAL A 331 -22.38 12.43 -9.90
CA VAL A 331 -22.44 10.98 -10.13
C VAL A 331 -23.84 10.59 -10.59
N ARG A 332 -23.95 10.01 -11.79
CA ARG A 332 -25.23 9.55 -12.38
C ARG A 332 -25.55 8.11 -12.03
N TRP A 333 -24.51 7.31 -11.79
CA TRP A 333 -24.62 5.91 -11.40
C TRP A 333 -23.37 5.51 -10.62
N GLU A 334 -23.58 4.75 -9.56
CA GLU A 334 -22.52 4.21 -8.71
C GLU A 334 -22.86 2.76 -8.39
N MET A 335 -21.86 1.87 -8.40
CA MET A 335 -22.01 0.50 -7.93
C MET A 335 -20.75 -0.08 -7.32
N ASP A 336 -20.92 -0.83 -6.24
CA ASP A 336 -19.85 -1.60 -5.60
C ASP A 336 -19.56 -2.87 -6.41
N ALA A 337 -18.27 -3.11 -6.66
CA ALA A 337 -17.79 -4.40 -7.10
C ALA A 337 -17.73 -5.37 -5.92
N GLU A 338 -18.07 -6.63 -6.18
CA GLU A 338 -18.04 -7.69 -5.19
C GLU A 338 -16.60 -8.17 -5.00
N ILE A 339 -15.99 -7.85 -3.85
CA ILE A 339 -14.60 -8.23 -3.54
C ILE A 339 -14.57 -9.64 -2.95
N GLU A 340 -13.67 -10.47 -3.48
CA GLU A 340 -13.40 -11.78 -2.92
C GLU A 340 -12.47 -11.64 -1.71
N ALA A 341 -13.06 -11.64 -0.52
CA ALA A 341 -12.35 -11.44 0.75
C ALA A 341 -11.08 -12.30 0.93
N PRO A 342 -11.03 -13.58 0.51
CA PRO A 342 -9.82 -14.40 0.61
C PRO A 342 -8.63 -13.87 -0.21
N TYR A 343 -8.90 -13.12 -1.28
CA TYR A 343 -7.89 -12.59 -2.19
C TYR A 343 -7.64 -11.09 -2.01
N CYS A 344 -8.17 -10.48 -0.94
CA CYS A 344 -7.93 -9.08 -0.60
C CYS A 344 -6.76 -8.95 0.39
N THR A 345 -5.63 -8.46 -0.10
CA THR A 345 -4.44 -8.12 0.69
C THR A 345 -4.15 -6.62 0.60
N GLN A 346 -3.12 -6.13 1.30
CA GLN A 346 -2.75 -4.71 1.27
C GLN A 346 -2.28 -4.22 -0.11
N THR A 347 -1.85 -5.13 -0.99
CA THR A 347 -1.24 -4.80 -2.29
C THR A 347 -2.03 -5.29 -3.49
N HIS A 348 -3.02 -6.16 -3.30
CA HIS A 348 -3.86 -6.63 -4.39
C HIS A 348 -5.21 -7.10 -3.88
N LEU A 349 -6.21 -7.07 -4.75
CA LEU A 349 -7.51 -7.67 -4.53
C LEU A 349 -8.07 -8.25 -5.82
N VAL A 350 -8.99 -9.21 -5.68
CA VAL A 350 -9.80 -9.74 -6.79
C VAL A 350 -11.25 -9.36 -6.51
N CYS A 351 -11.94 -8.89 -7.53
CA CYS A 351 -13.35 -8.53 -7.45
C CYS A 351 -14.07 -8.82 -8.76
N LYS A 352 -15.40 -8.89 -8.73
CA LYS A 352 -16.22 -9.00 -9.94
C LYS A 352 -16.66 -7.63 -10.41
N VAL A 353 -16.43 -7.32 -11.69
CA VAL A 353 -16.96 -6.11 -12.31
C VAL A 353 -18.50 -6.13 -12.17
N PRO A 354 -19.13 -5.07 -11.66
CA PRO A 354 -20.57 -5.03 -11.50
C PRO A 354 -21.27 -4.92 -12.88
N GLU A 355 -22.52 -5.36 -12.96
CA GLU A 355 -23.33 -5.12 -14.15
C GLU A 355 -23.65 -3.62 -14.26
N TYR A 356 -23.59 -3.07 -15.47
CA TYR A 356 -23.97 -1.69 -15.67
C TYR A 356 -25.49 -1.57 -15.74
N THR A 357 -26.09 -0.97 -14.71
CA THR A 357 -27.55 -0.74 -14.58
C THR A 357 -27.91 0.75 -14.67
N GLY A 358 -27.02 1.56 -15.22
CA GLY A 358 -27.16 3.01 -15.25
C GLY A 358 -28.03 3.53 -16.41
N PRO A 359 -28.21 4.87 -16.47
CA PRO A 359 -29.14 5.53 -17.39
C PRO A 359 -28.74 5.46 -18.87
N SER A 360 -27.53 5.00 -19.21
CA SER A 360 -27.07 4.88 -20.60
C SER A 360 -27.42 3.54 -21.24
N LEU A 361 -28.17 2.67 -20.56
CA LEU A 361 -28.72 1.46 -21.18
C LEU A 361 -29.84 1.80 -22.20
N PRO A 362 -29.96 1.03 -23.31
CA PRO A 362 -29.04 0.00 -23.76
C PRO A 362 -27.73 0.61 -24.30
N LEU A 363 -26.58 -0.01 -23.99
CA LEU A 363 -25.30 0.48 -24.51
C LEU A 363 -25.21 0.21 -26.01
N THR A 364 -25.22 1.26 -26.81
CA THR A 364 -24.98 1.20 -28.27
C THR A 364 -23.54 1.57 -28.64
N ALA A 365 -22.79 2.14 -27.70
CA ALA A 365 -21.38 2.50 -27.84
C ALA A 365 -20.64 2.26 -26.51
N PRO A 366 -19.30 2.17 -26.51
CA PRO A 366 -18.50 2.03 -25.30
C PRO A 366 -18.75 3.18 -24.30
N LEU A 367 -19.04 2.84 -23.05
CA LEU A 367 -19.28 3.79 -21.96
C LEU A 367 -18.09 3.83 -21.00
N ARG A 368 -17.46 5.00 -20.87
CA ARG A 368 -16.35 5.22 -19.93
C ARG A 368 -16.90 5.53 -18.53
N VAL A 369 -16.37 4.81 -17.54
CA VAL A 369 -16.67 5.00 -16.11
C VAL A 369 -15.37 5.17 -15.33
N LYS A 370 -15.49 5.64 -14.09
CA LYS A 370 -14.39 5.74 -13.14
C LYS A 370 -14.44 4.59 -12.15
N VAL A 371 -13.28 4.03 -11.82
CA VAL A 371 -13.11 3.01 -10.78
C VAL A 371 -12.29 3.63 -9.66
N CYS A 372 -12.83 3.70 -8.46
CA CYS A 372 -12.11 4.19 -7.29
C CYS A 372 -12.11 3.17 -6.16
N ILE A 373 -11.01 3.13 -5.43
CA ILE A 373 -10.92 2.35 -4.20
C ILE A 373 -11.23 3.25 -3.02
N GLN A 374 -12.17 2.84 -2.18
CA GLN A 374 -12.51 3.54 -0.95
C GLN A 374 -12.20 2.66 0.25
N THR A 375 -11.42 3.19 1.18
CA THR A 375 -11.19 2.59 2.49
C THR A 375 -12.05 3.32 3.53
N PRO A 376 -12.22 2.79 4.76
CA PRO A 376 -13.01 3.47 5.79
C PRO A 376 -12.53 4.88 6.15
N THR A 377 -11.27 5.21 5.87
CA THR A 377 -10.67 6.50 6.25
C THR A 377 -10.30 7.39 5.06
N ARG A 378 -10.09 6.83 3.86
CA ARG A 378 -9.60 7.57 2.69
C ARG A 378 -10.13 6.98 1.38
N ALA A 379 -10.35 7.84 0.38
CA ALA A 379 -10.60 7.45 -1.00
C ALA A 379 -9.31 7.56 -1.84
N GLY A 380 -9.19 6.68 -2.82
CA GLY A 380 -8.10 6.64 -3.79
C GLY A 380 -8.41 7.46 -5.02
N ARG A 381 -7.38 7.66 -5.85
CA ARG A 381 -7.57 8.32 -7.15
C ARG A 381 -8.41 7.43 -8.09
N PRO A 382 -9.31 8.01 -8.89
CA PRO A 382 -10.11 7.26 -9.84
C PRO A 382 -9.27 6.83 -11.06
N GLU A 383 -9.37 5.56 -11.41
CA GLU A 383 -8.90 4.99 -12.67
C GLU A 383 -10.04 4.88 -13.68
N GLN A 384 -9.72 4.62 -14.95
CA GLN A 384 -10.72 4.48 -15.99
C GLN A 384 -11.02 3.02 -16.33
N PHE A 385 -12.31 2.72 -16.52
CA PHE A 385 -12.81 1.47 -17.07
C PHE A 385 -13.86 1.74 -18.16
N THR A 386 -13.99 0.86 -19.14
CA THR A 386 -14.94 1.02 -20.25
C THR A 386 -15.91 -0.16 -20.31
N TYR A 387 -17.21 0.10 -20.15
CA TYR A 387 -18.23 -0.90 -20.46
C TYR A 387 -18.47 -0.96 -21.97
N LEU A 388 -18.41 -2.17 -22.52
CA LEU A 388 -18.69 -2.43 -23.93
C LEU A 388 -20.15 -2.85 -24.12
N PRO A 389 -20.77 -2.51 -25.27
CA PRO A 389 -22.06 -3.06 -25.67
C PRO A 389 -22.06 -4.59 -25.65
N SER A 390 -23.13 -5.18 -25.13
CA SER A 390 -23.32 -6.62 -25.14
C SER A 390 -23.64 -7.11 -26.55
N PHE A 391 -22.68 -7.77 -27.20
CA PHE A 391 -22.97 -8.61 -28.35
C PHE A 391 -23.57 -9.92 -27.82
N PRO A 392 -24.73 -10.39 -28.32
CA PRO A 392 -25.29 -11.65 -27.85
C PRO A 392 -24.29 -12.77 -28.14
N VAL A 393 -23.75 -13.37 -27.07
CA VAL A 393 -22.88 -14.55 -27.14
C VAL A 393 -23.73 -15.73 -27.57
N GLN A 394 -23.88 -15.95 -28.88
CA GLN A 394 -24.48 -17.18 -29.41
C GLN A 394 -23.34 -18.14 -29.78
N GLY A 395 -23.34 -19.33 -29.18
CA GLY A 395 -22.46 -20.42 -29.58
C GLY A 395 -22.70 -20.86 -31.02
N LEU A 396 -21.90 -21.81 -31.51
CA LEU A 396 -22.15 -22.47 -32.80
C LEU A 396 -23.59 -23.00 -32.83
N PRO A 397 -24.37 -22.79 -33.91
CA PRO A 397 -25.68 -23.44 -34.05
C PRO A 397 -25.53 -24.96 -33.93
N VAL A 398 -26.39 -25.61 -33.13
CA VAL A 398 -26.36 -27.07 -32.94
C VAL A 398 -27.69 -27.66 -33.36
N ILE A 399 -27.67 -28.58 -34.32
CA ILE A 399 -28.82 -29.42 -34.68
C ILE A 399 -28.85 -30.61 -33.72
N LYS A 400 -29.90 -30.75 -32.91
CA LYS A 400 -30.12 -31.91 -32.05
C LYS A 400 -31.05 -32.94 -32.69
N ARG A 401 -32.08 -32.46 -33.40
CA ARG A 401 -33.07 -33.32 -34.05
C ARG A 401 -33.81 -32.57 -35.15
N ILE A 402 -34.16 -33.28 -36.21
CA ILE A 402 -35.07 -32.83 -37.27
C ILE A 402 -36.38 -33.64 -37.21
N SER A 403 -37.51 -33.01 -37.55
CA SER A 403 -38.82 -33.65 -37.47
C SER A 403 -39.10 -34.66 -38.59
N GLN A 404 -38.45 -34.49 -39.74
CA GLN A 404 -38.65 -35.35 -40.91
C GLN A 404 -37.30 -35.91 -41.37
N ARG A 405 -37.20 -37.23 -41.52
CA ARG A 405 -36.01 -37.91 -42.05
C ARG A 405 -36.12 -38.23 -43.53
N GLU A 406 -37.33 -38.15 -44.08
CA GLU A 406 -37.65 -38.39 -45.48
C GLU A 406 -38.58 -37.28 -45.95
N VAL A 407 -38.29 -36.69 -47.10
CA VAL A 407 -39.07 -35.59 -47.70
C VAL A 407 -39.27 -35.90 -49.18
N SER A 408 -40.46 -35.60 -49.73
CA SER A 408 -40.69 -35.83 -51.16
C SER A 408 -39.73 -34.98 -52.01
N VAL A 409 -39.24 -35.54 -53.11
CA VAL A 409 -38.48 -34.80 -54.14
C VAL A 409 -39.31 -33.68 -54.75
N GLN A 410 -40.64 -33.77 -54.68
CA GLN A 410 -41.58 -32.77 -55.19
C GLN A 410 -42.23 -31.97 -54.06
N GLY A 411 -42.41 -30.68 -54.32
CA GLY A 411 -43.10 -29.77 -53.39
C GLY A 411 -42.19 -29.18 -52.31
N MET A 412 -42.76 -28.25 -51.55
CA MET A 412 -42.12 -27.56 -50.43
C MET A 412 -42.64 -28.16 -49.13
N VAL A 413 -41.74 -28.50 -48.21
CA VAL A 413 -42.14 -29.13 -46.94
C VAL A 413 -41.59 -28.33 -45.76
N ASP A 414 -42.44 -28.02 -44.80
CA ASP A 414 -42.01 -27.37 -43.57
C ASP A 414 -41.40 -28.42 -42.61
N MET A 415 -40.16 -28.18 -42.19
CA MET A 415 -39.37 -29.04 -41.31
C MET A 415 -39.06 -28.29 -40.01
N PHE A 416 -39.33 -28.94 -38.87
CA PHE A 416 -38.93 -28.44 -37.56
C PHE A 416 -37.52 -28.94 -37.24
N VAL A 417 -36.66 -28.02 -36.80
CA VAL A 417 -35.31 -28.30 -36.35
C VAL A 417 -35.21 -27.91 -34.87
N LEU A 418 -34.95 -28.89 -34.01
CA LEU A 418 -34.68 -28.71 -32.59
C LEU A 418 -33.18 -28.63 -32.36
N GLY A 419 -32.74 -27.71 -31.51
CA GLY A 419 -31.32 -27.42 -31.36
C GLY A 419 -30.99 -26.45 -30.24
N SER A 420 -29.98 -25.63 -30.47
CA SER A 420 -29.57 -24.52 -29.60
C SER A 420 -28.77 -23.49 -30.39
N HIS A 421 -28.73 -22.25 -29.89
CA HIS A 421 -28.01 -21.11 -30.47
C HIS A 421 -28.52 -20.67 -31.85
N PHE A 422 -29.82 -20.86 -32.12
CA PHE A 422 -30.44 -20.30 -33.32
C PHE A 422 -30.76 -18.80 -33.15
N SER A 423 -30.74 -18.08 -34.27
CA SER A 423 -30.92 -16.63 -34.28
C SER A 423 -31.49 -16.13 -35.60
N PRO A 424 -32.00 -14.89 -35.65
CA PRO A 424 -32.51 -14.30 -36.89
C PRO A 424 -31.47 -14.19 -38.01
N ASN A 425 -30.18 -14.28 -37.69
CA ASN A 425 -29.07 -14.26 -38.64
C ASN A 425 -28.67 -15.67 -39.11
N CYS A 426 -29.36 -16.72 -38.65
CA CYS A 426 -29.12 -18.07 -39.13
C CYS A 426 -29.60 -18.26 -40.57
N ARG A 427 -28.89 -19.11 -41.32
CA ARG A 427 -29.24 -19.55 -42.67
C ARG A 427 -29.20 -21.08 -42.71
N VAL A 428 -30.24 -21.69 -43.26
CA VAL A 428 -30.35 -23.15 -43.36
C VAL A 428 -30.03 -23.58 -44.78
N PHE A 429 -29.04 -24.46 -44.94
CA PHE A 429 -28.71 -25.04 -46.23
C PHE A 429 -28.97 -26.53 -46.25
N ILE A 430 -29.48 -26.99 -47.39
CA ILE A 430 -29.64 -28.40 -47.72
C ILE A 430 -28.69 -28.68 -48.86
N ARG A 431 -27.85 -29.69 -48.70
CA ARG A 431 -26.80 -30.00 -49.66
C ARG A 431 -26.65 -31.49 -49.91
N GLN A 432 -26.34 -31.85 -51.13
CA GLN A 432 -25.88 -33.17 -51.49
C GLN A 432 -24.35 -33.14 -51.59
N VAL A 433 -23.71 -34.11 -50.97
CA VAL A 433 -22.26 -34.25 -51.00
C VAL A 433 -21.88 -35.57 -51.65
N THR A 434 -20.81 -35.54 -52.45
CA THR A 434 -20.19 -36.73 -53.03
C THR A 434 -18.78 -36.85 -52.48
N MET A 435 -18.40 -38.08 -52.14
CA MET A 435 -17.02 -38.40 -51.80
C MET A 435 -16.23 -38.57 -53.10
N GLY A 436 -15.35 -37.62 -53.38
CA GLY A 436 -14.42 -37.70 -54.51
C GLY A 436 -13.07 -38.22 -54.03
N THR A 437 -12.50 -39.18 -54.75
CA THR A 437 -11.08 -39.52 -54.65
C THR A 437 -10.29 -38.56 -55.54
N GLU A 438 -9.74 -37.48 -54.97
CA GLU A 438 -8.72 -36.70 -55.69
C GLU A 438 -7.40 -37.48 -55.69
N VAL A 439 -6.99 -37.98 -56.86
CA VAL A 439 -5.65 -38.52 -57.06
C VAL A 439 -4.71 -37.34 -57.23
N ASN A 440 -4.13 -36.85 -56.15
CA ASN A 440 -2.97 -35.96 -56.23
C ASN A 440 -1.75 -36.79 -56.65
N GLY A 441 -1.58 -36.96 -57.96
CA GLY A 441 -0.45 -37.65 -58.55
C GLY A 441 0.85 -36.89 -58.26
N VAL A 442 1.55 -37.29 -57.20
CA VAL A 442 2.99 -37.11 -57.07
C VAL A 442 3.58 -38.51 -56.87
N PHE A 443 4.42 -38.94 -57.81
CA PHE A 443 5.13 -40.21 -57.73
C PHE A 443 5.97 -40.28 -56.44
N GLY A 444 5.62 -41.20 -55.54
CA GLY A 444 6.50 -41.66 -54.46
C GLY A 444 6.15 -41.19 -53.05
N ALA A 445 5.01 -41.61 -52.50
CA ALA A 445 4.80 -41.76 -51.06
C ALA A 445 3.68 -42.79 -50.80
N PRO A 446 3.65 -43.49 -49.64
CA PRO A 446 2.54 -44.38 -49.31
C PRO A 446 1.27 -43.54 -49.09
N ASP A 447 0.21 -43.83 -49.87
CA ASP A 447 -1.03 -43.07 -49.93
C ASP A 447 -1.72 -42.93 -48.56
N ALA A 448 -1.83 -41.70 -48.06
CA ALA A 448 -2.83 -41.33 -47.07
C ALA A 448 -4.01 -40.71 -47.82
N TYR A 449 -5.04 -41.51 -48.10
CA TYR A 449 -6.26 -41.04 -48.76
C TYR A 449 -7.04 -40.10 -47.82
N THR A 450 -6.98 -38.79 -48.04
CA THR A 450 -7.92 -37.85 -47.43
C THR A 450 -9.14 -37.70 -48.32
N GLU A 451 -10.19 -38.47 -48.01
CA GLU A 451 -11.53 -38.28 -48.61
C GLU A 451 -12.08 -36.93 -48.16
N THR A 452 -12.23 -35.97 -49.08
CA THR A 452 -12.88 -34.69 -48.80
C THR A 452 -14.28 -34.67 -49.46
N PRO A 453 -15.35 -34.40 -48.70
CA PRO A 453 -16.69 -34.32 -49.26
C PRO A 453 -16.80 -33.08 -50.15
N SER A 454 -17.13 -33.30 -51.41
CA SER A 454 -17.43 -32.23 -52.38
C SER A 454 -18.94 -31.98 -52.42
N VAL A 455 -19.36 -30.71 -52.37
CA VAL A 455 -20.77 -30.34 -52.49
C VAL A 455 -21.16 -30.32 -53.96
N ILE A 456 -22.04 -31.24 -54.37
CA ILE A 456 -22.50 -31.35 -55.76
C ILE A 456 -23.86 -30.69 -56.01
N TRP A 457 -24.60 -30.38 -54.95
CA TRP A 457 -25.86 -29.65 -55.00
C TRP A 457 -26.11 -28.94 -53.67
N GLN A 458 -26.65 -27.72 -53.68
CA GLN A 458 -27.01 -26.98 -52.47
C GLN A 458 -28.15 -26.00 -52.72
N ARG A 459 -29.10 -25.92 -51.78
CA ARG A 459 -30.17 -24.92 -51.74
C ARG A 459 -30.35 -24.36 -50.33
N GLU A 460 -30.77 -23.09 -50.27
CA GLU A 460 -31.12 -22.44 -49.01
C GLU A 460 -32.60 -22.69 -48.70
N ALA A 461 -32.88 -23.21 -47.52
CA ALA A 461 -34.23 -23.39 -47.00
C ALA A 461 -34.72 -22.09 -46.34
N GLN A 462 -35.98 -21.73 -46.59
CA GLN A 462 -36.54 -20.47 -46.07
C GLN A 462 -36.95 -20.64 -44.61
N ILE A 463 -36.33 -19.90 -43.70
CA ILE A 463 -36.72 -19.89 -42.28
C ILE A 463 -38.01 -19.09 -42.10
N LYS A 464 -39.00 -19.69 -41.44
CA LYS A 464 -40.19 -18.96 -40.98
C LYS A 464 -39.82 -18.12 -39.77
N LYS A 465 -39.70 -16.81 -39.97
CA LYS A 465 -39.25 -15.87 -38.92
C LYS A 465 -40.15 -15.87 -37.67
N ASP A 466 -41.45 -16.14 -37.85
CA ASP A 466 -42.41 -16.20 -36.76
C ASP A 466 -42.26 -17.48 -35.90
N ASP A 467 -41.60 -18.51 -36.44
CA ASP A 467 -41.40 -19.82 -35.81
C ASP A 467 -39.91 -20.07 -35.52
N LEU A 468 -39.22 -19.07 -34.97
CA LEU A 468 -37.79 -19.09 -34.64
C LEU A 468 -37.55 -18.67 -33.18
N THR A 469 -36.88 -19.54 -32.42
CA THR A 469 -36.39 -19.25 -31.06
C THR A 469 -34.91 -19.64 -30.94
N GLN A 470 -34.31 -19.54 -29.75
CA GLN A 470 -32.94 -20.02 -29.55
C GLN A 470 -32.81 -21.55 -29.61
N ASP A 471 -33.89 -22.28 -29.36
CA ASP A 471 -33.90 -23.74 -29.18
C ASP A 471 -34.58 -24.51 -30.33
N TYR A 472 -35.36 -23.82 -31.18
CA TYR A 472 -35.93 -24.41 -32.38
C TYR A 472 -36.09 -23.41 -33.51
N LEU A 473 -36.15 -23.91 -34.74
CA LEU A 473 -36.56 -23.16 -35.91
C LEU A 473 -37.42 -24.01 -36.84
N VAL A 474 -38.28 -23.37 -37.63
CA VAL A 474 -39.00 -24.01 -38.74
C VAL A 474 -38.46 -23.48 -40.06
N CYS A 475 -38.04 -24.39 -40.94
CA CYS A 475 -37.58 -24.04 -42.28
C CYS A 475 -38.41 -24.76 -43.34
N ARG A 476 -38.56 -24.12 -44.50
CA ARG A 476 -39.23 -24.67 -45.67
C ARG A 476 -38.17 -25.28 -46.60
N VAL A 477 -38.17 -26.60 -46.65
CA VAL A 477 -37.28 -27.43 -47.46
C VAL A 477 -37.68 -27.30 -48.94
N PRO A 478 -36.76 -26.84 -49.82
CA PRO A 478 -37.00 -26.74 -51.26
C PRO A 478 -37.18 -28.12 -51.92
N PRO A 479 -37.87 -28.20 -53.07
CA PRO A 479 -37.86 -29.40 -53.89
C PRO A 479 -36.44 -29.70 -54.38
N TYR A 480 -36.15 -30.98 -54.62
CA TYR A 480 -34.85 -31.38 -55.11
C TYR A 480 -34.75 -31.17 -56.64
N ASP A 481 -33.83 -30.31 -57.08
CA ASP A 481 -33.62 -29.94 -58.49
C ASP A 481 -32.22 -30.31 -59.02
N GLY A 482 -31.51 -31.22 -58.33
CA GLY A 482 -30.18 -31.67 -58.73
C GLY A 482 -30.18 -32.68 -59.88
N GLN A 483 -29.06 -32.75 -60.61
CA GLN A 483 -28.89 -33.59 -61.81
C GLN A 483 -28.93 -35.11 -61.55
N SER A 484 -28.91 -35.56 -60.29
CA SER A 484 -29.00 -36.97 -59.90
C SER A 484 -30.39 -37.61 -60.05
N LEU A 485 -31.33 -36.94 -60.74
CA LEU A 485 -32.73 -37.38 -60.87
C LEU A 485 -32.90 -38.65 -61.74
N GLU A 486 -31.86 -39.14 -62.42
CA GLU A 486 -31.82 -40.49 -63.00
C GLU A 486 -31.71 -41.54 -61.87
N MET A 487 -32.71 -41.57 -60.98
CA MET A 487 -32.71 -42.36 -59.77
C MET A 487 -32.82 -43.86 -60.09
N ARG A 488 -31.72 -44.61 -59.93
CA ARG A 488 -31.77 -46.07 -59.72
C ARG A 488 -32.09 -46.45 -58.27
N THR A 489 -32.17 -45.46 -57.37
CA THR A 489 -32.36 -45.64 -55.91
C THR A 489 -33.60 -44.91 -55.41
N PRO A 490 -34.43 -45.52 -54.54
CA PRO A 490 -35.70 -44.94 -54.08
C PRO A 490 -35.54 -43.76 -53.11
N SER A 491 -34.34 -43.52 -52.60
CA SER A 491 -34.02 -42.46 -51.63
C SER A 491 -32.66 -41.83 -51.92
N LEU A 492 -32.57 -40.50 -51.84
CA LEU A 492 -31.37 -39.71 -52.07
C LEU A 492 -30.88 -39.05 -50.76
N PRO A 493 -29.68 -39.39 -50.25
CA PRO A 493 -29.15 -38.79 -49.03
C PRO A 493 -28.70 -37.33 -49.26
N VAL A 494 -29.11 -36.45 -48.37
CA VAL A 494 -28.72 -35.03 -48.31
C VAL A 494 -28.41 -34.63 -46.86
N GLN A 495 -27.69 -33.54 -46.67
CA GLN A 495 -27.34 -32.98 -45.37
C GLN A 495 -28.04 -31.64 -45.17
N ILE A 496 -28.53 -31.40 -43.95
CA ILE A 496 -28.92 -30.08 -43.46
C ILE A 496 -27.79 -29.49 -42.60
N ILE A 497 -27.45 -28.23 -42.84
CA ILE A 497 -26.52 -27.42 -42.03
C ILE A 497 -27.15 -26.07 -41.71
N ILE A 498 -26.74 -25.49 -40.58
CA ILE A 498 -27.17 -24.15 -40.16
C ILE A 498 -25.93 -23.28 -39.98
N GLU A 499 -25.83 -22.22 -40.78
CA GLU A 499 -24.81 -21.19 -40.62
C GLU A 499 -25.37 -20.07 -39.74
N GLY A 500 -24.58 -19.60 -38.77
CA GLY A 500 -24.94 -18.47 -37.92
C GLY A 500 -23.72 -17.66 -37.49
N PRO A 501 -23.90 -16.60 -36.67
CA PRO A 501 -22.81 -15.71 -36.24
C PRO A 501 -21.66 -16.44 -35.51
N GLY A 502 -21.96 -17.56 -34.85
CA GLY A 502 -20.99 -18.39 -34.14
C GLY A 502 -20.29 -19.45 -35.00
N GLY A 503 -20.63 -19.58 -36.29
CA GLY A 503 -20.09 -20.57 -37.24
C GLY A 503 -21.16 -21.52 -37.83
N THR A 504 -20.72 -22.64 -38.40
CA THR A 504 -21.59 -23.62 -39.10
C THR A 504 -21.83 -24.86 -38.25
N SER A 505 -23.09 -25.29 -38.11
CA SER A 505 -23.45 -26.51 -37.39
C SER A 505 -22.79 -27.76 -37.99
N ALA A 506 -22.67 -28.81 -37.18
CA ALA A 506 -22.43 -30.15 -37.72
C ALA A 506 -23.57 -30.51 -38.70
N PRO A 507 -23.28 -31.23 -39.80
CA PRO A 507 -24.29 -31.69 -40.74
C PRO A 507 -25.13 -32.81 -40.13
N GLU A 508 -26.45 -32.77 -40.37
CA GLU A 508 -27.37 -33.87 -40.07
C GLU A 508 -27.92 -34.44 -41.38
N THR A 509 -28.00 -35.77 -41.52
CA THR A 509 -28.41 -36.42 -42.77
C THR A 509 -29.92 -36.73 -42.78
N PHE A 510 -30.58 -36.46 -43.90
CA PHE A 510 -31.93 -36.90 -44.21
C PHE A 510 -32.04 -37.29 -45.70
N TYR A 511 -33.21 -37.76 -46.15
CA TYR A 511 -33.39 -38.31 -47.48
C TYR A 511 -34.48 -37.59 -48.27
N TYR A 512 -34.23 -37.33 -49.54
CA TYR A 512 -35.30 -37.08 -50.50
C TYR A 512 -35.82 -38.41 -51.05
N VAL A 513 -37.15 -38.58 -51.14
CA VAL A 513 -37.82 -39.79 -51.63
C VAL A 513 -38.79 -39.46 -52.76
N GLN A 514 -38.99 -40.40 -53.68
CA GLN A 514 -39.80 -40.20 -54.89
C GLN A 514 -41.30 -40.12 -54.61
#